data_AF-A0A3M2D5E0-F1
#
_entry.id   AF-A0A3M2D5E0-F1
#
_cell.length_a   1.000
_cell.length_b   1.000
_cell.length_c   1.000
_cell.angle_alpha   90.00
_cell.angle_beta   90.00
_cell.angle_gamma   90.00
#
_symmetry.space_group_name_H-M   'P 1'
#
loop_
_entity.id
_entity.type
_entity.pdbx_description
1 polymer ?
#
loop_
_entity_poly.entity_id
_entity_poly.type
_entity_poly.pdbx_seq_one_letter_code
_entity_poly.pdbx_strand_id
1 'polypeptide(L)'
;MRKSKHRGVAEDLPLFDESGKVNLEELALCALGEFQSRKKELANRELPLDRLLGAFRRVATERFNLTFIPEDEQIAKALEKLGAKVKRLPSFRAKHPFLVLVEEELAKRALQFFEQMKENKPKDASR
;
A
#
# COMPACT_ATOMS: atom_id res chain seq x y z
N MET A 1 41.08 -39.44 25.84
CA MET A 1 39.62 -39.15 25.94
C MET A 1 39.52 -37.90 26.83
N ARG A 2 38.89 -36.77 26.50
CA ARG A 2 37.65 -36.50 25.76
C ARG A 2 37.75 -35.15 25.03
N LYS A 3 37.12 -35.09 23.85
CA LYS A 3 36.83 -33.90 23.06
C LYS A 3 35.75 -33.06 23.75
N SER A 4 35.89 -31.73 23.73
CA SER A 4 34.80 -30.72 23.80
C SER A 4 35.43 -29.39 23.36
N LYS A 5 35.49 -28.96 22.09
CA LYS A 5 34.44 -28.62 21.12
C LYS A 5 33.18 -28.01 21.73
N HIS A 6 33.33 -26.81 22.30
CA HIS A 6 32.23 -25.85 22.33
C HIS A 6 32.48 -24.78 21.27
N ARG A 7 31.86 -24.98 20.10
CA ARG A 7 31.48 -23.89 19.20
C ARG A 7 30.54 -23.00 20.02
N GLY A 8 31.04 -21.86 20.50
CA GLY A 8 30.18 -20.76 20.86
C GLY A 8 29.46 -20.35 19.59
N VAL A 9 28.17 -20.66 19.56
CA VAL A 9 27.25 -20.28 18.49
C VAL A 9 27.32 -18.77 18.43
N ALA A 10 27.89 -18.25 17.34
CA ALA A 10 27.76 -16.84 17.02
C ALA A 10 26.26 -16.58 16.98
N GLU A 11 25.78 -15.77 17.93
CA GLU A 11 24.46 -15.18 17.86
C GLU A 11 24.45 -14.36 16.57
N ASP A 12 23.90 -14.95 15.52
CA ASP A 12 23.55 -14.29 14.27
C ASP A 12 22.41 -13.32 14.62
N LEU A 13 22.79 -12.20 15.24
CA LEU A 13 22.00 -11.00 15.29
C LEU A 13 21.66 -10.67 13.83
N PRO A 14 20.38 -10.59 13.43
CA PRO A 14 20.06 -10.08 12.12
C PRO A 14 20.52 -8.61 12.08
N LEU A 15 21.69 -8.38 11.49
CA LEU A 15 22.33 -7.06 11.33
C LEU A 15 21.57 -6.15 10.36
N PHE A 16 20.45 -6.63 9.79
CA PHE A 16 19.54 -5.91 8.94
C PHE A 16 18.10 -6.25 9.31
N ASP A 17 17.60 -5.70 10.41
CA ASP A 17 16.18 -5.36 10.48
C ASP A 17 16.01 -3.93 9.93
N GLU A 18 16.36 -3.75 8.66
CA GLU A 18 15.93 -2.58 7.88
C GLU A 18 14.44 -2.72 7.60
N SER A 19 13.63 -2.55 8.65
CA SER A 19 12.19 -2.38 8.57
C SER A 19 11.85 -1.02 7.93
N GLY A 20 12.36 -0.80 6.71
CA GLY A 20 11.88 0.15 5.71
C GLY A 20 11.01 -0.53 4.66
N LYS A 21 10.44 -1.70 4.98
CA LYS A 21 9.42 -2.35 4.14
C LYS A 21 8.14 -1.51 4.25
N VAL A 22 7.93 -0.61 3.28
CA VAL A 22 6.64 0.06 3.15
C VAL A 22 5.55 -1.01 3.06
N ASN A 23 4.64 -0.96 4.02
CA ASN A 23 3.51 -1.86 4.05
C ASN A 23 2.58 -1.52 2.89
N LEU A 24 2.61 -2.36 1.85
CA LEU A 24 1.84 -2.16 0.63
C LEU A 24 0.33 -2.12 0.89
N GLU A 25 -0.14 -2.79 1.93
CA GLU A 25 -1.55 -2.79 2.33
C GLU A 25 -1.94 -1.43 2.92
N GLU A 26 -1.10 -0.82 3.75
CA GLU A 26 -1.32 0.53 4.26
C GLU A 26 -1.21 1.59 3.16
N LEU A 27 -0.24 1.44 2.25
CA LEU A 27 -0.12 2.28 1.06
C LEU A 27 -1.40 2.22 0.22
N ALA A 28 -1.87 1.01 -0.08
CA ALA A 28 -3.08 0.80 -0.88
C ALA A 28 -4.32 1.36 -0.19
N LEU A 29 -4.49 1.09 1.10
CA LEU A 29 -5.61 1.62 1.90
C LEU A 29 -5.61 3.15 1.91
N CYS A 30 -4.44 3.75 2.11
CA CYS A 30 -4.28 5.21 2.10
C CYS A 30 -4.53 5.81 0.71
N ALA A 31 -4.07 5.16 -0.36
CA ALA A 31 -4.32 5.58 -1.75
C ALA A 31 -5.81 5.53 -2.11
N LEU A 32 -6.54 4.49 -1.67
CA LEU A 32 -8.00 4.41 -1.86
C LEU A 32 -8.73 5.57 -1.15
N GLY A 33 -8.31 5.88 0.09
CA GLY A 33 -8.85 7.00 0.86
C GLY A 33 -8.55 8.35 0.22
N GLU A 34 -7.32 8.56 -0.28
CA GLU A 34 -6.94 9.76 -1.02
C GLU A 34 -7.81 9.95 -2.26
N PHE A 35 -8.01 8.89 -3.02
CA PHE A 35 -8.86 8.90 -4.21
C PHE A 35 -10.29 9.34 -3.87
N GLN A 36 -10.87 8.78 -2.80
CA GLN A 36 -12.23 9.09 -2.36
C GLN A 36 -12.37 10.51 -1.79
N SER A 37 -11.36 11.00 -1.07
CA SER A 37 -11.32 12.35 -0.49
C SER A 37 -11.48 13.45 -1.56
N ARG A 38 -11.12 13.16 -2.81
CA ARG A 38 -11.27 14.07 -3.96
C ARG A 38 -12.67 14.03 -4.58
N LYS A 39 -13.70 13.61 -3.81
CA LYS A 39 -15.10 13.45 -4.25
C LYS A 39 -15.25 12.48 -5.43
N LYS A 40 -14.38 11.47 -5.52
CA LYS A 40 -14.53 10.38 -6.50
C LYS A 40 -15.15 9.18 -5.81
N GLU A 41 -16.26 8.70 -6.34
CA GLU A 41 -16.92 7.51 -5.82
C GLU A 41 -16.09 6.27 -6.13
N LEU A 42 -15.66 5.61 -5.06
CA LEU A 42 -14.88 4.37 -5.09
C LEU A 42 -15.77 3.13 -4.87
N ALA A 43 -16.80 3.28 -4.04
CA ALA A 43 -17.66 2.19 -3.60
C ALA A 43 -18.51 1.61 -4.74
N ASN A 44 -18.60 0.27 -4.77
CA ASN A 44 -19.50 -0.51 -5.65
C ASN A 44 -19.32 -0.23 -7.15
N ARG A 45 -18.13 0.24 -7.55
CA ARG A 45 -17.80 0.53 -8.93
C ARG A 45 -16.53 -0.19 -9.37
N GLU A 46 -16.59 -0.83 -10.53
CA GLU A 46 -15.39 -1.33 -11.20
C GLU A 46 -14.59 -0.17 -11.80
N LEU A 47 -13.33 -0.05 -11.36
CA LEU A 47 -12.40 0.97 -11.82
C LEU A 47 -11.13 0.32 -12.38
N PRO A 48 -10.61 0.79 -13.53
CA PRO A 48 -9.29 0.38 -13.99
C PRO A 48 -8.22 0.87 -13.03
N LEU A 49 -7.21 0.01 -12.78
CA LEU A 49 -6.08 0.31 -11.90
C LEU A 49 -5.38 1.61 -12.29
N ASP A 50 -5.29 1.91 -13.59
CA ASP A 50 -4.76 3.15 -14.15
C ASP A 50 -5.35 4.43 -13.49
N ARG A 51 -6.65 4.43 -13.17
CA ARG A 51 -7.29 5.57 -12.50
C ARG A 51 -6.87 5.71 -11.04
N LEU A 52 -6.49 4.60 -10.40
CA LEU A 52 -6.04 4.58 -9.02
C LEU A 52 -4.55 4.93 -8.92
N LEU A 53 -3.74 4.64 -9.94
CA LEU A 53 -2.29 4.91 -9.95
C LEU A 53 -1.94 6.36 -9.63
N GLY A 54 -2.77 7.32 -10.05
CA GLY A 54 -2.59 8.72 -9.68
C GLY A 54 -2.64 8.96 -8.17
N ALA A 55 -3.53 8.28 -7.45
CA ALA A 55 -3.61 8.33 -5.99
C ALA A 55 -2.43 7.60 -5.34
N PHE A 56 -2.09 6.41 -5.83
CA PHE A 56 -0.92 5.66 -5.37
C PHE A 56 0.37 6.48 -5.49
N ARG A 57 0.59 7.15 -6.62
CA ARG A 57 1.77 8.01 -6.82
C ARG A 57 1.87 9.10 -5.75
N ARG A 58 0.78 9.82 -5.52
CA ARG A 58 0.77 10.93 -4.55
C ARG A 58 1.01 10.41 -3.13
N VAL A 59 0.31 9.36 -2.72
CA VAL A 59 0.48 8.79 -1.39
C VAL A 59 1.89 8.21 -1.22
N ALA A 60 2.40 7.47 -2.20
CA ALA A 60 3.75 6.93 -2.18
C ALA A 60 4.79 8.04 -1.94
N THR A 61 4.72 9.15 -2.68
CA THR A 61 5.67 10.25 -2.56
C THR A 61 5.44 11.12 -1.32
N GLU A 62 4.20 11.55 -1.04
CA GLU A 62 3.91 12.56 0.00
C GLU A 62 3.77 11.98 1.42
N ARG A 63 3.51 10.67 1.54
CA ARG A 63 3.24 10.00 2.82
C ARG A 63 4.25 8.93 3.16
N PHE A 64 4.69 8.17 2.17
CA PHE A 64 5.63 7.08 2.37
C PHE A 64 7.06 7.41 1.89
N ASN A 65 7.30 8.64 1.39
CA ASN A 65 8.59 9.11 0.87
C ASN A 65 9.24 8.13 -0.13
N LEU A 66 8.41 7.44 -0.91
CA LEU A 66 8.85 6.52 -1.94
C LEU A 66 9.20 7.25 -3.23
N THR A 67 10.35 6.90 -3.79
CA THR A 67 10.82 7.41 -5.09
C THR A 67 10.13 6.72 -6.26
N PHE A 68 9.61 5.50 -6.06
CA PHE A 68 8.97 4.69 -7.08
C PHE A 68 7.59 4.20 -6.63
N ILE A 69 6.72 3.96 -7.60
CA ILE A 69 5.40 3.35 -7.37
C ILE A 69 5.61 1.82 -7.44
N PRO A 70 4.99 1.04 -6.52
CA PRO A 70 5.00 -0.43 -6.62
C PRO A 70 4.44 -0.91 -7.96
N GLU A 71 4.86 -2.11 -8.38
CA GLU A 71 4.39 -2.70 -9.64
C GLU A 71 2.89 -3.02 -9.59
N ASP A 72 2.23 -3.04 -10.75
CA ASP A 72 0.79 -3.31 -10.85
C ASP A 72 0.36 -4.60 -10.15
N GLU A 73 1.16 -5.68 -10.26
CA GLU A 73 0.86 -6.95 -9.60
C GLU A 73 0.95 -6.84 -8.06
N GLN A 74 1.88 -6.03 -7.55
CA GLN A 74 2.02 -5.79 -6.11
C GLN A 74 0.84 -4.98 -5.58
N ILE A 75 0.41 -3.96 -6.34
CA ILE A 75 -0.76 -3.15 -6.00
C ILE A 75 -2.03 -4.01 -6.03
N ALA A 76 -2.22 -4.81 -7.09
CA ALA A 76 -3.34 -5.73 -7.22
C ALA A 76 -3.44 -6.67 -6.02
N LYS A 77 -2.33 -7.34 -5.67
CA LYS A 77 -2.28 -8.24 -4.50
C LYS A 77 -2.58 -7.53 -3.18
N ALA A 78 -2.06 -6.31 -3.00
CA ALA A 78 -2.34 -5.52 -1.80
C ALA A 78 -3.83 -5.16 -1.70
N LEU A 79 -4.45 -4.78 -2.82
CA LEU A 79 -5.89 -4.49 -2.90
C LEU A 79 -6.74 -5.74 -2.62
N GLU A 80 -6.36 -6.90 -3.17
CA GLU A 80 -7.04 -8.18 -2.88
C GLU A 80 -7.00 -8.53 -1.40
N LYS A 81 -5.84 -8.39 -0.76
CA LYS A 81 -5.68 -8.64 0.68
C LYS A 81 -6.53 -7.72 1.55
N LEU A 82 -6.72 -6.47 1.12
CA LEU A 82 -7.60 -5.52 1.81
C LEU A 82 -9.09 -5.84 1.64
N GLY A 83 -9.44 -6.79 0.77
CA GLY A 83 -10.82 -7.20 0.49
C GLY A 83 -11.42 -6.59 -0.78
N ALA A 84 -10.61 -5.93 -1.63
CA ALA A 84 -11.09 -5.50 -2.94
C ALA A 84 -11.16 -6.70 -3.90
N LYS A 85 -12.14 -6.70 -4.79
CA LYS A 85 -12.21 -7.68 -5.87
C LYS A 85 -11.36 -7.19 -7.03
N VAL A 86 -10.29 -7.91 -7.36
CA VAL A 86 -9.41 -7.57 -8.46
C VAL A 86 -9.58 -8.57 -9.60
N LYS A 87 -9.73 -8.05 -10.82
CA LYS A 87 -9.90 -8.85 -12.04
C LYS A 87 -8.78 -8.50 -13.02
N ARG A 88 -7.97 -9.50 -13.35
CA ARG A 88 -6.93 -9.37 -14.39
C ARG A 88 -7.57 -9.33 -15.77
N LEU A 89 -7.17 -8.37 -16.58
CA LEU A 89 -7.52 -8.27 -17.99
C LEU A 89 -6.40 -8.85 -18.86
N PRO A 90 -6.69 -9.23 -20.12
CA PRO A 90 -5.63 -9.54 -21.07
C PRO A 90 -4.71 -8.33 -21.29
N SER A 91 -3.40 -8.57 -21.33
CA SER A 91 -2.36 -7.53 -21.40
C SER A 91 -2.44 -6.63 -22.63
N PHE A 92 -3.01 -7.11 -23.75
CA PHE A 92 -3.22 -6.31 -24.95
C PHE A 92 -4.38 -5.31 -24.84
N ARG A 93 -5.20 -5.41 -23.78
CA ARG A 93 -6.42 -4.60 -23.62
C ARG A 93 -6.18 -3.32 -22.82
N ALA A 94 -5.16 -3.29 -21.96
CA ALA A 94 -4.84 -2.14 -21.12
C ALA A 94 -3.37 -2.16 -20.69
N LYS A 95 -2.77 -0.97 -20.59
CA LYS A 95 -1.40 -0.78 -20.09
C LYS A 95 -1.22 -1.33 -18.67
N HIS A 96 -2.24 -1.14 -17.83
CA HIS A 96 -2.31 -1.64 -16.46
C HIS A 96 -3.49 -2.63 -16.39
N PRO A 97 -3.26 -3.95 -16.56
CA PRO A 97 -4.29 -4.92 -16.90
C PRO A 97 -5.09 -5.41 -15.68
N PHE A 98 -5.59 -4.50 -14.86
CA PHE A 98 -6.37 -4.82 -13.66
C PHE A 98 -7.60 -3.93 -13.54
N LEU A 99 -8.75 -4.54 -13.26
CA LEU A 99 -9.96 -3.88 -12.79
C LEU A 99 -10.10 -4.14 -11.29
N VAL A 100 -10.47 -3.11 -10.55
CA VAL A 100 -10.60 -3.15 -9.10
C VAL A 100 -12.03 -2.72 -8.76
N LEU A 101 -12.73 -3.55 -8.00
CA LEU A 101 -14.01 -3.27 -7.40
C LEU A 101 -13.83 -3.20 -5.89
N VAL A 102 -14.12 -2.04 -5.33
CA VAL A 102 -14.03 -1.79 -3.89
C VAL A 102 -15.44 -1.74 -3.31
N GLU A 103 -15.71 -2.58 -2.31
CA GLU A 103 -16.99 -2.55 -1.60
C GLU A 103 -17.09 -1.33 -0.67
N GLU A 104 -18.32 -0.95 -0.33
CA GLU A 104 -18.58 0.26 0.45
C GLU A 104 -17.88 0.27 1.81
N GLU A 105 -17.78 -0.88 2.48
CA GLU A 105 -17.10 -1.00 3.77
C GLU A 105 -15.61 -0.67 3.65
N LEU A 106 -14.92 -1.22 2.64
CA LEU A 106 -13.51 -0.95 2.40
C LEU A 106 -13.29 0.51 1.98
N ALA A 107 -14.19 1.08 1.18
CA ALA A 107 -14.13 2.49 0.82
C ALA A 107 -14.23 3.40 2.06
N LYS A 108 -15.21 3.17 2.93
CA LYS A 108 -15.37 3.91 4.20
C LYS A 108 -14.12 3.79 5.08
N ARG A 109 -13.62 2.55 5.26
CA ARG A 109 -12.39 2.29 6.03
C ARG A 109 -11.18 3.02 5.46
N ALA A 110 -11.03 3.01 4.14
CA ALA A 110 -9.94 3.69 3.45
C ALA A 110 -9.97 5.21 3.66
N LEU A 111 -11.16 5.82 3.55
CA LEU A 111 -11.36 7.25 3.78
C LEU A 111 -11.01 7.63 5.22
N GLN A 112 -11.53 6.89 6.20
CA GLN A 112 -11.22 7.11 7.63
C GLN A 112 -9.72 7.00 7.91
N PHE A 113 -9.06 5.98 7.35
CA PHE A 113 -7.63 5.80 7.50
C PHE A 113 -6.84 6.99 6.94
N PHE A 114 -7.21 7.46 5.75
CA PHE A 114 -6.56 8.62 5.13
C PHE A 114 -6.77 9.90 5.93
N GLU A 115 -7.96 10.13 6.47
CA GLU A 115 -8.25 11.30 7.32
C GLU A 115 -7.42 11.30 8.60
N GLN A 116 -7.37 10.17 9.31
CA GLN A 116 -6.52 10.00 10.49
C GLN A 116 -5.03 10.25 10.17
N MET A 117 -4.56 9.78 9.02
CA MET A 117 -3.18 10.01 8.56
C MET A 117 -2.91 11.47 8.18
N LYS A 118 -3.94 12.23 7.78
CA LYS A 118 -3.82 13.69 7.57
C LYS A 118 -3.72 14.43 8.90
N GLU A 119 -4.54 14.06 9.87
CA GLU A 119 -4.59 14.70 11.20
C GLU A 119 -3.34 14.43 12.03
N ASN A 120 -2.72 13.25 11.88
CA ASN A 120 -1.48 12.88 12.56
C ASN A 120 -0.20 13.48 11.97
N LYS A 121 -0.26 14.34 10.94
CA LYS A 121 0.88 15.23 10.67
C LYS A 121 0.86 16.28 11.79
N PRO A 122 1.83 16.31 12.73
CA PRO A 122 1.92 17.43 13.65
C PRO A 122 1.93 18.69 12.79
N LYS A 123 1.06 19.63 13.14
CA LYS A 123 1.13 21.00 12.64
C LYS A 123 2.52 21.51 12.99
N ASP A 124 3.46 21.36 12.07
CA ASP A 124 4.76 21.96 12.22
C ASP A 124 4.55 23.46 12.32
N ALA A 125 5.18 24.02 13.34
CA ALA A 125 4.97 25.35 13.81
C ALA A 125 5.35 26.36 12.72
N SER A 126 4.45 27.28 12.42
CA SER A 126 4.72 28.53 11.72
C SER A 126 3.61 29.48 12.19
N ARG A 127 3.78 30.13 13.35
CA ARG A 127 4.62 31.31 13.63
C ARG A 127 4.26 32.49 12.74
#